data_AF-A0A8B7E612-F1
#
_entry.id   AF-A0A8B7E612-F1
#
_cell.length_a   1.000
_cell.length_b   1.000
_cell.length_c   1.000
_cell.angle_alpha   90.00
_cell.angle_beta   90.00
_cell.angle_gamma   90.00
#
_symmetry.space_group_name_H-M   'P 1'
#
loop_
_entity.id
_entity.type
_entity.pdbx_description
1 polymer ?
#
loop_
_entity_poly.entity_id
_entity_poly.type
_entity_poly.pdbx_seq_one_letter_code
_entity_poly.pdbx_strand_id
1 'polypeptide(L)'
;MQMNINEDNTEFDNLKVEKLSRDVLKTFADKLPKEWRELARFLNISDEEISRVEHEYDKTREQIYEIFKSWFRNNPNKKWIDIKSGLIFCKRKDVIVKCQR
;
A
#
# COMPACT_ATOMS: atom_id res chain seq x y z
N MET A 1 -18.91 22.63 16.82
CA MET A 1 -19.31 21.39 16.16
C MET A 1 -18.07 20.54 16.01
N GLN A 2 -17.85 19.59 16.92
CA GLN A 2 -16.72 18.68 16.86
C GLN A 2 -16.94 17.75 15.66
N MET A 3 -16.10 17.80 14.63
CA MET A 3 -16.10 16.77 13.59
C MET A 3 -15.62 15.47 14.22
N ASN A 4 -16.47 14.44 14.14
CA ASN A 4 -16.23 13.13 14.69
C ASN A 4 -15.25 12.38 13.78
N ILE A 5 -13.95 12.41 14.10
CA ILE A 5 -12.83 11.86 13.29
C ILE A 5 -12.88 10.30 13.14
N ASN A 6 -13.93 9.65 13.65
CA ASN A 6 -13.99 8.20 13.79
C ASN A 6 -14.89 7.50 12.74
N GLU A 7 -15.81 8.19 12.07
CA GLU A 7 -16.71 7.53 11.11
C GLU A 7 -16.05 7.34 9.72
N ASP A 8 -15.33 8.35 9.21
CA ASP A 8 -14.65 8.29 7.90
C ASP A 8 -13.57 7.21 7.82
N ASN A 9 -12.93 6.86 8.94
CA ASN A 9 -11.93 5.81 8.97
C ASN A 9 -12.51 4.42 8.66
N THR A 10 -13.78 4.18 9.01
CA THR A 10 -14.40 2.85 8.87
C THR A 10 -14.89 2.55 7.45
N GLU A 11 -15.28 3.57 6.68
CA GLU A 11 -15.69 3.38 5.29
C GLU A 11 -14.48 3.09 4.39
N PHE A 12 -13.41 3.90 4.53
CA PHE A 12 -12.20 3.69 3.73
C PHE A 12 -11.54 2.35 4.05
N ASP A 13 -11.58 1.89 5.31
CA ASP A 13 -11.07 0.58 5.74
C ASP A 13 -11.73 -0.59 4.99
N ASN A 14 -12.99 -0.43 4.59
CA ASN A 14 -13.73 -1.42 3.82
C ASN A 14 -13.60 -1.29 2.31
N LEU A 15 -12.92 -0.24 1.82
CA LEU A 15 -12.74 -0.01 0.40
C LEU A 15 -11.90 -1.13 -0.21
N LYS A 16 -12.44 -1.77 -1.24
CA LYS A 16 -11.71 -2.81 -1.98
C LYS A 16 -10.51 -2.22 -2.70
N VAL A 17 -9.46 -3.00 -2.80
CA VAL A 17 -8.21 -2.64 -3.46
C VAL A 17 -8.42 -2.29 -4.93
N GLU A 18 -9.33 -2.98 -5.63
CA GLU A 18 -9.69 -2.66 -7.02
C GLU A 18 -10.27 -1.24 -7.20
N LYS A 19 -10.78 -0.63 -6.12
CA LYS A 19 -11.34 0.72 -6.11
C LYS A 19 -10.34 1.77 -5.65
N LEU A 20 -9.16 1.37 -5.18
CA LEU A 20 -8.13 2.32 -4.76
C LEU A 20 -7.59 3.08 -5.99
N SER A 21 -7.46 4.39 -5.85
CA SER A 21 -6.98 5.23 -6.94
C SER A 21 -5.51 4.96 -7.26
N ARG A 22 -5.09 5.35 -8.46
CA ARG A 22 -3.67 5.33 -8.86
C ARG A 22 -2.79 6.17 -7.92
N ASP A 23 -3.36 7.16 -7.24
CA ASP A 23 -2.61 8.04 -6.35
C ASP A 23 -2.18 7.33 -5.05
N VAL A 24 -2.88 6.26 -4.63
CA VAL A 24 -2.42 5.39 -3.55
C VAL A 24 -1.10 4.71 -3.92
N LEU A 25 -1.03 4.12 -5.13
CA LEU A 25 0.19 3.50 -5.63
C LEU A 25 1.34 4.50 -5.79
N LYS A 26 1.07 5.71 -6.31
CA LYS A 26 2.08 6.78 -6.39
C LYS A 26 2.58 7.18 -5.00
N THR A 27 1.67 7.30 -4.03
CA THR A 27 2.01 7.62 -2.65
C THR A 27 2.95 6.57 -2.05
N PHE A 28 2.69 5.28 -2.30
CA PHE A 28 3.58 4.21 -1.85
C PHE A 28 4.97 4.36 -2.48
N ALA A 29 5.01 4.53 -3.80
CA ALA A 29 6.25 4.73 -4.54
C ALA A 29 7.04 5.98 -4.11
N ASP A 30 6.38 7.04 -3.63
CA ASP A 30 7.02 8.28 -3.17
C ASP A 30 7.43 8.23 -1.70
N LYS A 31 6.74 7.41 -0.90
CA LYS A 31 6.84 7.48 0.56
C LYS A 31 7.40 6.25 1.21
N LEU A 32 7.48 5.09 0.56
CA LEU A 32 7.97 3.84 1.16
C LEU A 32 9.36 3.36 0.64
N PRO A 33 10.35 4.23 0.31
CA PRO A 33 11.60 3.75 -0.30
C PRO A 33 12.39 2.78 0.59
N LYS A 34 12.18 2.81 1.91
CA LYS A 34 12.88 1.97 2.88
C LYS A 34 12.08 0.74 3.31
N GLU A 35 10.80 0.91 3.61
CA GLU A 35 9.95 -0.13 4.23
C GLU A 35 9.16 -0.97 3.22
N TRP A 36 9.23 -0.68 1.91
CA TRP A 36 8.36 -1.35 0.93
C TRP A 36 8.50 -2.87 0.89
N ARG A 37 9.71 -3.42 1.11
CA ARG A 37 9.94 -4.88 1.16
C ARG A 37 9.26 -5.50 2.37
N GLU A 38 9.31 -4.82 3.50
CA GLU A 38 8.65 -5.26 4.74
C GLU A 38 7.13 -5.25 4.56
N LEU A 39 6.58 -4.20 3.94
CA LEU A 39 5.17 -4.15 3.58
C LEU A 39 4.79 -5.25 2.57
N ALA A 40 5.61 -5.48 1.55
CA ALA A 40 5.38 -6.51 0.54
C ALA A 40 5.28 -7.91 1.19
N ARG A 41 6.23 -8.24 2.08
CA ARG A 41 6.22 -9.50 2.84
C ARG A 41 5.01 -9.60 3.78
N PHE A 42 4.66 -8.50 4.45
CA PHE A 42 3.44 -8.46 5.29
C PHE A 42 2.18 -8.79 4.47
N LEU A 43 2.13 -8.34 3.22
CA LEU A 43 1.05 -8.64 2.28
C LEU A 43 1.19 -10.00 1.57
N ASN A 44 2.07 -10.86 2.07
CA ASN A 44 2.38 -12.20 1.55
C ASN A 44 2.87 -12.20 0.09
N ILE A 45 3.58 -11.15 -0.33
CA ILE A 45 4.34 -11.17 -1.58
C ILE A 45 5.65 -11.93 -1.31
N SER A 46 5.97 -12.91 -2.15
CA SER A 46 7.13 -13.79 -1.92
C SER A 46 8.45 -13.08 -2.19
N ASP A 47 9.54 -13.58 -1.59
CA ASP A 47 10.87 -13.04 -1.81
C ASP A 47 11.34 -13.21 -3.27
N GLU A 48 10.83 -14.21 -3.99
CA GLU A 48 11.09 -14.38 -5.43
C GLU A 48 10.46 -13.24 -6.24
N GLU A 49 9.21 -12.86 -5.94
CA GLU A 49 8.53 -11.74 -6.60
C GLU A 49 9.22 -10.40 -6.30
N ILE A 50 9.67 -10.22 -5.05
CA ILE A 50 10.46 -9.05 -4.64
C ILE A 50 11.79 -9.02 -5.42
N SER A 51 12.53 -10.13 -5.45
CA SER A 51 13.80 -10.23 -6.16
C SER A 51 13.64 -10.00 -7.66
N ARG A 52 12.53 -10.48 -8.25
CA ARG A 52 12.22 -10.26 -9.66
C ARG A 52 12.08 -8.76 -9.96
N VAL A 53 11.27 -8.02 -9.20
CA VAL A 53 11.10 -6.59 -9.48
C VAL A 53 12.37 -5.79 -9.20
N GLU A 54 13.19 -6.20 -8.24
CA GLU A 54 14.49 -5.58 -7.99
C GLU A 54 15.46 -5.75 -9.17
N HIS A 55 15.34 -6.86 -9.89
CA HIS A 55 16.13 -7.14 -11.08
C HIS A 55 15.57 -6.45 -12.34
N GLU A 56 14.24 -6.37 -12.47
CA GLU A 56 13.56 -5.80 -13.65
C GLU A 56 13.57 -4.26 -13.69
N TYR A 57 13.62 -3.60 -12.53
CA TYR A 57 13.50 -2.14 -12.44
C TYR A 57 14.67 -1.54 -11.67
N ASP A 58 15.37 -0.58 -12.28
CA ASP A 58 16.53 0.07 -11.67
C ASP A 58 16.16 0.99 -10.50
N LYS A 59 15.04 1.70 -10.62
CA LYS A 59 14.65 2.71 -9.62
C LYS A 59 13.75 2.09 -8.56
N THR A 60 14.08 2.30 -7.30
CA THR A 60 13.24 1.88 -6.15
C THR A 60 11.80 2.37 -6.27
N ARG A 61 11.59 3.57 -6.81
CA ARG A 61 10.24 4.10 -7.07
C ARG A 61 9.44 3.21 -8.05
N GLU A 62 10.09 2.75 -9.11
CA GLU A 62 9.48 1.89 -10.14
C GLU A 62 9.23 0.48 -9.58
N GLN A 63 10.19 -0.07 -8.84
CA GLN A 63 10.06 -1.35 -8.11
C GLN A 63 8.81 -1.36 -7.21
N ILE A 64 8.67 -0.32 -6.38
CA ILE A 64 7.53 -0.16 -5.45
C ILE A 64 6.22 -0.06 -6.21
N TYR A 65 6.18 0.78 -7.25
CA TYR A 65 4.96 0.99 -8.02
C TYR A 65 4.50 -0.32 -8.67
N GLU A 66 5.41 -1.06 -9.31
CA GLU A 66 5.06 -2.26 -10.07
C GLU A 66 4.71 -3.44 -9.16
N ILE A 67 5.41 -3.64 -8.04
CA ILE A 67 5.07 -4.75 -7.11
C ILE A 67 3.68 -4.56 -6.48
N PHE A 68 3.35 -3.35 -6.04
CA PHE A 68 2.04 -3.10 -5.44
C PHE A 68 0.94 -3.00 -6.50
N LYS A 69 1.22 -2.49 -7.71
CA LYS A 69 0.27 -2.56 -8.83
C LYS A 69 -0.08 -4.00 -9.19
N SER A 70 0.92 -4.90 -9.24
CA SER A 70 0.70 -6.33 -9.44
C SER A 70 -0.14 -6.94 -8.33
N TRP A 71 0.20 -6.66 -7.06
CA TRP A 71 -0.58 -7.13 -5.91
C TRP A 71 -2.03 -6.62 -5.95
N PHE A 72 -2.26 -5.35 -6.28
CA PHE A 72 -3.61 -4.77 -6.38
C PHE A 72 -4.45 -5.50 -7.43
N ARG A 73 -3.86 -5.81 -8.59
CA ARG A 73 -4.53 -6.55 -9.67
C ARG A 73 -4.86 -7.99 -9.29
N ASN A 74 -3.99 -8.66 -8.54
CA ASN A 74 -4.16 -10.06 -8.16
C ASN A 74 -5.02 -10.26 -6.91
N ASN A 75 -5.31 -9.18 -6.18
CA ASN A 75 -6.06 -9.22 -4.92
C ASN A 75 -7.24 -8.23 -4.91
N PRO A 76 -8.15 -8.25 -5.91
CA PRO A 76 -9.19 -7.23 -6.07
C PRO A 76 -10.15 -7.15 -4.88
N ASN A 77 -10.35 -8.27 -4.17
CA ASN A 77 -11.25 -8.38 -3.02
C ASN A 77 -10.59 -8.05 -1.68
N LYS A 78 -9.27 -7.87 -1.64
CA LYS A 78 -8.62 -7.34 -0.43
C LYS A 78 -9.11 -5.92 -0.18
N LYS A 79 -9.02 -5.50 1.08
CA LYS A 79 -9.52 -4.21 1.53
C LYS A 79 -8.36 -3.31 1.95
N TRP A 80 -8.61 -2.02 2.00
CA TRP A 80 -7.64 -1.07 2.53
C TRP A 80 -7.15 -1.45 3.93
N ILE A 81 -8.02 -1.98 4.80
CA ILE A 81 -7.62 -2.39 6.16
C ILE A 81 -6.48 -3.41 6.17
N ASP A 82 -6.40 -4.29 5.17
CA ASP A 82 -5.29 -5.25 5.03
C ASP A 82 -3.96 -4.51 4.80
N ILE A 83 -3.97 -3.51 3.92
CA ILE A 83 -2.80 -2.67 3.62
C ILE A 83 -2.47 -1.73 4.79
N LYS A 84 -3.48 -1.11 5.38
CA LYS A 84 -3.37 -0.22 6.54
C LYS A 84 -2.70 -0.93 7.71
N SER A 85 -3.07 -2.19 7.97
CA SER A 85 -2.44 -3.01 9.01
C SER A 85 -0.94 -3.20 8.76
N GLY A 86 -0.55 -3.47 7.50
CA GLY A 86 0.86 -3.55 7.11
C GLY A 86 1.59 -2.21 7.24
N LEU A 87 0.95 -1.09 6.87
CA LEU A 87 1.53 0.24 7.06
C LEU A 87 1.70 0.60 8.54
N ILE A 88 0.78 0.19 9.41
CA ILE A 88 0.91 0.35 10.87
C ILE A 88 2.09 -0.48 11.38
N PHE A 89 2.23 -1.73 10.92
CA PHE A 89 3.34 -2.62 11.25
C PHE A 89 4.69 -1.98 10.87
N CYS A 90 4.80 -1.43 9.65
CA CYS A 90 5.97 -0.67 9.18
C CYS A 90 6.13 0.71 9.85
N LYS A 91 5.29 1.09 10.81
CA LYS A 91 5.28 2.40 11.48
C LYS A 91 5.07 3.59 10.53
N ARG A 92 4.41 3.38 9.39
CA ARG A 92 4.16 4.37 8.32
C ARG A 92 2.75 4.96 8.35
N LYS A 93 2.35 5.44 9.54
CA LYS A 93 1.06 6.15 9.73
C LYS A 93 0.95 7.41 8.87
N ASP A 94 2.08 8.02 8.53
CA ASP A 94 2.15 9.18 7.64
C ASP A 94 1.66 8.87 6.21
N VAL A 95 1.87 7.63 5.75
CA VAL A 95 1.41 7.16 4.43
C VAL A 95 -0.09 6.94 4.44
N ILE A 96 -0.63 6.36 5.53
CA ILE A 96 -2.07 6.15 5.72
C ILE A 96 -2.82 7.47 5.57
N VAL A 97 -2.37 8.50 6.30
CA VAL A 97 -2.98 9.85 6.25
C VAL A 97 -2.91 10.47 4.86
N LYS A 98 -1.91 10.14 4.03
CA LYS A 98 -1.82 10.65 2.66
C LYS A 98 -2.73 9.92 1.68
N CYS A 99 -2.98 8.64 1.89
CA CYS A 99 -3.83 7.83 1.02
C CYS A 99 -5.33 8.06 1.27
N GLN A 100 -5.72 8.47 2.47
CA GLN A 100 -7.12 8.68 2.88
C GLN A 100 -7.59 10.15 2.73
N ARG A 101 -6.83 10.98 2.01
CA ARG A 101 -7.15 12.39 1.74
C ARG A 101 -7.95 12.58 0.45
#